data_AF-A0A7C4I9K8-F1
#
_entry.id   AF-A0A7C4I9K8-F1
#
_cell.length_a   1.000
_cell.length_b   1.000
_cell.length_c   1.000
_cell.angle_alpha   90.00
_cell.angle_beta   90.00
_cell.angle_gamma   90.00
#
_symmetry.space_group_name_H-M   'P 1'
#
loop_
_entity.id
_entity.type
_entity.pdbx_description
1 polymer ?
#
loop_
_entity_poly.entity_id
_entity_poly.type
_entity_poly.pdbx_seq_one_letter_code
_entity_poly.pdbx_strand_id
1 'polypeptide(L)'
;MPTPLVPKGILFSPVDELGVACLFFMYHERLGFPYIVKVSSKFPDVKAIDRSGEPVSIELEYKASDFITHGHPPEECDYIVRWENDIEEPPIGEFPYIISLKDEVLRLAKTL
;
A
#
# COMPACT_ATOMS: atom_id res chain seq x y z
N MET A 1 -27.62 -6.26 3.23
CA MET A 1 -26.39 -6.65 3.96
C MET A 1 -25.20 -6.03 3.25
N PRO A 2 -24.15 -5.57 3.93
CA PRO A 2 -22.96 -5.06 3.26
C PRO A 2 -22.33 -6.16 2.40
N THR A 3 -21.96 -5.80 1.16
CA THR A 3 -21.39 -6.71 0.18
C THR A 3 -19.93 -7.03 0.56
N PRO A 4 -19.51 -8.32 0.59
CA PRO A 4 -18.12 -8.68 0.81
C PRO A 4 -17.22 -7.99 -0.21
N LEU A 5 -16.06 -7.49 0.23
CA LEU A 5 -15.15 -6.74 -0.65
C LEU A 5 -14.63 -7.61 -1.81
N VAL A 6 -14.40 -8.92 -1.62
CA VAL A 6 -13.94 -9.89 -2.67
C VAL A 6 -13.96 -11.36 -2.16
N PRO A 7 -13.98 -12.41 -3.03
CA PRO A 7 -14.13 -13.83 -2.65
C PRO A 7 -12.94 -14.45 -1.90
N LYS A 8 -11.78 -13.78 -1.89
CA LYS A 8 -10.67 -14.00 -0.95
C LYS A 8 -10.30 -12.62 -0.43
N GLY A 9 -10.41 -12.37 0.87
CA GLY A 9 -10.21 -11.04 1.46
C GLY A 9 -10.62 -10.95 2.92
N ILE A 10 -10.46 -9.76 3.49
CA ILE A 10 -11.05 -9.38 4.78
C ILE A 10 -12.49 -8.94 4.53
N LEU A 11 -13.44 -9.35 5.38
CA LEU A 11 -14.86 -9.01 5.22
C LEU A 11 -15.15 -7.52 5.41
N PHE A 12 -14.32 -6.84 6.21
CA PHE A 12 -14.45 -5.43 6.55
C PHE A 12 -13.21 -4.65 6.10
N SER A 13 -13.37 -3.35 5.91
CA SER A 13 -12.25 -2.44 5.64
C SER A 13 -11.20 -2.53 6.76
N PRO A 14 -9.90 -2.39 6.44
CA PRO A 14 -8.87 -2.25 7.45
C PRO A 14 -9.11 -0.99 8.28
N VAL A 15 -8.65 -1.03 9.52
CA VAL A 15 -8.77 0.08 10.49
C VAL A 15 -7.40 0.53 11.02
N ASP A 16 -6.34 -0.14 10.57
CA ASP A 16 -4.95 0.06 10.96
C ASP A 16 -4.00 -0.43 9.84
N GLU A 17 -2.70 -0.19 10.01
CA GLU A 17 -1.63 -0.59 9.08
C GLU A 17 -1.55 -2.11 8.91
N LEU A 18 -1.81 -2.90 9.96
CA LEU A 18 -1.75 -4.36 9.87
C LEU A 18 -2.84 -4.90 8.93
N GLY A 19 -4.03 -4.31 8.97
CA GLY A 19 -5.10 -4.59 8.02
C GLY A 19 -4.71 -4.20 6.59
N VAL A 20 -4.04 -3.07 6.41
CA VAL A 20 -3.49 -2.64 5.10
C VAL A 20 -2.47 -3.66 4.60
N ALA A 21 -1.53 -4.08 5.44
CA ALA A 21 -0.53 -5.08 5.10
C ALA A 21 -1.15 -6.42 4.69
N CYS A 22 -2.16 -6.87 5.45
CA CYS A 22 -2.90 -8.09 5.11
C CYS A 22 -3.51 -8.02 3.70
N LEU A 23 -4.15 -6.92 3.34
CA LEU A 23 -4.71 -6.74 2.00
C LEU A 23 -3.63 -6.56 0.94
N PHE A 24 -2.57 -5.80 1.20
CA PHE A 24 -1.44 -5.65 0.29
C PHE A 24 -0.86 -7.01 -0.09
N PHE A 25 -0.56 -7.89 0.88
CA PHE A 25 -0.04 -9.23 0.59
C PHE A 25 -1.03 -10.16 -0.11
N MET A 26 -2.34 -9.87 -0.07
CA MET A 26 -3.32 -10.60 -0.89
C MET A 26 -3.32 -10.15 -2.35
N TYR A 27 -2.87 -8.92 -2.66
CA TYR A 27 -3.02 -8.31 -3.98
C TYR A 27 -1.73 -7.75 -4.60
N HIS A 28 -0.57 -7.86 -3.95
CA HIS A 28 0.68 -7.18 -4.35
C HIS A 28 1.03 -7.36 -5.84
N GLU A 29 0.84 -8.56 -6.41
CA GLU A 29 1.08 -8.83 -7.83
C GLU A 29 0.20 -7.95 -8.75
N ARG A 30 -1.07 -7.77 -8.36
CA ARG A 30 -2.03 -6.93 -9.09
C ARG A 30 -1.69 -5.45 -8.99
N LEU A 31 -1.16 -5.02 -7.83
CA LEU A 31 -0.65 -3.66 -7.61
C LEU A 31 0.65 -3.36 -8.39
N GLY A 32 1.29 -4.37 -8.97
CA GLY A 32 2.50 -4.18 -9.78
C GLY A 32 3.79 -4.67 -9.12
N PHE A 33 3.68 -5.42 -8.04
CA PHE A 33 4.81 -5.96 -7.30
C PHE A 33 4.80 -7.49 -7.36
N PRO A 34 5.21 -8.11 -8.48
CA PRO A 34 5.12 -9.56 -8.68
C PRO A 34 5.88 -10.39 -7.64
N TYR A 35 6.97 -9.86 -7.05
CA TYR A 35 7.78 -10.61 -6.10
C TYR A 35 8.06 -9.79 -4.84
N ILE A 36 7.74 -10.34 -3.68
CA ILE A 36 8.16 -9.81 -2.38
C ILE A 36 9.53 -10.40 -2.03
N VAL A 37 10.51 -9.53 -1.77
CA VAL A 37 11.88 -9.91 -1.43
C VAL A 37 12.07 -9.98 0.08
N LYS A 38 11.51 -9.01 0.81
CA LYS A 38 11.61 -8.93 2.27
C LYS A 38 10.40 -8.22 2.86
N VAL A 39 9.95 -8.70 4.01
CA VAL A 39 9.04 -7.98 4.91
C VAL A 39 9.82 -7.61 6.17
N SER A 40 9.64 -6.39 6.65
CA SER A 40 10.35 -5.83 7.82
C SER A 40 9.33 -5.40 8.87
N SER A 41 9.77 -5.37 10.13
CA SER A 41 9.02 -4.74 11.24
C SER A 41 9.49 -3.31 11.51
N LYS A 42 10.25 -2.74 10.57
CA LYS A 42 10.91 -1.45 10.62
C LYS A 42 10.96 -0.94 9.19
N PHE A 43 10.82 0.37 9.05
CA PHE A 43 10.95 1.06 7.78
C PHE A 43 12.15 0.59 6.92
N PRO A 44 11.95 0.38 5.60
CA PRO A 44 10.66 0.26 4.94
C PRO A 44 10.01 -1.11 5.23
N ASP A 45 8.69 -1.14 5.29
CA ASP A 45 7.90 -2.36 5.57
C ASP A 45 8.18 -3.49 4.59
N VAL A 46 8.32 -3.16 3.30
CA VAL A 46 8.44 -4.15 2.23
C VAL A 46 9.56 -3.77 1.26
N LYS A 47 10.36 -4.78 0.88
CA LYS A 47 11.17 -4.75 -0.35
C LYS A 47 10.57 -5.69 -1.37
N ALA A 48 10.39 -5.22 -2.60
CA ALA A 48 9.79 -5.98 -3.68
C ALA A 48 10.58 -5.82 -4.99
N ILE A 49 10.23 -6.63 -5.99
CA ILE A 49 10.57 -6.40 -7.39
C ILE A 49 9.30 -5.95 -8.10
N ASP A 50 9.38 -4.83 -8.83
CA ASP A 50 8.26 -4.30 -9.59
C ASP A 50 8.07 -5.02 -10.95
N ARG A 51 7.14 -4.56 -11.79
CA ARG A 51 6.91 -5.14 -13.13
C ARG A 51 8.05 -4.92 -14.12
N SER A 52 8.89 -3.91 -13.90
CA SER A 52 10.06 -3.65 -14.73
C SER A 52 11.25 -4.53 -14.36
N GLY A 53 11.19 -5.20 -13.21
CA GLY A 53 12.27 -6.02 -12.69
C GLY A 53 13.18 -5.28 -11.72
N GLU A 54 12.83 -4.04 -11.35
CA GLU A 54 13.64 -3.20 -10.47
C GLU A 54 13.29 -3.44 -9.00
N PRO A 55 14.29 -3.41 -8.10
CA PRO A 55 14.07 -3.49 -6.67
C PRO A 55 13.50 -2.18 -6.14
N VAL A 56 12.43 -2.27 -5.35
CA VAL A 56 11.72 -1.11 -4.80
C VAL A 56 11.43 -1.29 -3.31
N SER A 57 11.36 -0.17 -2.59
CA SER A 57 11.00 -0.07 -1.18
C SER A 57 9.60 0.51 -1.03
N ILE A 58 8.78 -0.10 -0.18
CA ILE A 58 7.36 0.24 -0.03
C ILE A 58 7.05 0.39 1.46
N GLU A 59 6.38 1.49 1.81
CA GLU A 59 5.77 1.68 3.13
C GLU A 59 4.26 1.47 3.07
N LEU A 60 3.70 0.80 4.08
CA LEU A 60 2.30 0.43 4.16
C LEU A 60 1.62 1.26 5.25
N GLU A 61 0.79 2.21 4.82
CA GLU A 61 0.22 3.20 5.73
C GLU A 61 -1.31 3.08 5.80
N TYR A 62 -1.89 3.31 6.98
CA TYR A 62 -3.35 3.44 7.05
C TYR A 62 -3.79 4.75 6.39
N LYS A 63 -3.15 5.87 6.74
CA LYS A 63 -3.33 7.19 6.12
C LYS A 63 -2.05 7.66 5.46
N ALA A 64 -2.16 8.38 4.35
CA ALA A 64 -0.97 8.93 3.68
C ALA A 64 -0.16 9.89 4.59
N SER A 65 -0.81 10.59 5.53
CA SER A 65 -0.12 11.46 6.49
C SER A 65 0.73 10.73 7.53
N ASP A 66 0.48 9.44 7.76
CA ASP A 66 1.17 8.66 8.79
C ASP A 66 2.67 8.55 8.46
N PHE A 67 3.02 8.39 7.17
CA PHE A 67 4.40 8.44 6.67
C PHE A 67 5.17 9.68 7.11
N ILE A 68 4.52 10.85 7.02
CA ILE A 68 5.09 12.15 7.41
C ILE A 68 5.20 12.22 8.94
N THR A 69 4.18 11.75 9.65
CA THR A 69 4.11 11.77 11.12
C THR A 69 5.17 10.87 11.75
N HIS A 70 5.46 9.72 11.13
CA HIS A 70 6.52 8.80 11.54
C HIS A 70 7.93 9.34 11.24
N GLY A 71 8.07 10.35 10.38
CA GLY A 71 9.34 10.95 10.03
C GLY A 71 10.20 10.06 9.13
N HIS A 72 9.57 9.30 8.25
CA HIS A 72 10.27 8.44 7.29
C HIS A 72 11.00 9.27 6.22
N PRO A 73 12.25 8.92 5.86
CA PRO A 73 12.98 9.60 4.81
C PRO A 73 12.38 9.28 3.43
N PRO A 74 11.81 10.27 2.71
CA PRO A 74 11.22 10.07 1.38
C PRO A 74 12.17 9.42 0.37
N GLU A 75 13.46 9.71 0.46
CA GLU A 75 14.51 9.23 -0.45
C GLU A 75 14.84 7.74 -0.30
N GLU A 76 14.42 7.11 0.80
CA GLU A 76 14.61 5.67 1.04
C GLU A 76 13.35 4.85 0.76
N CYS A 77 12.31 5.47 0.19
CA CYS A 77 11.03 4.83 -0.09
C CYS A 77 10.54 5.19 -1.49
N ASP A 78 10.24 4.18 -2.31
CA ASP A 78 9.77 4.40 -3.69
C ASP A 78 8.24 4.54 -3.73
N TYR A 79 7.52 3.81 -2.86
CA TYR A 79 6.06 3.79 -2.85
C TYR A 79 5.48 3.87 -1.45
N ILE A 80 4.39 4.64 -1.32
CA ILE A 80 3.47 4.55 -0.17
C ILE A 80 2.20 3.86 -0.64
N VAL A 81 1.91 2.68 -0.11
CA VAL A 81 0.62 2.01 -0.33
C VAL A 81 -0.28 2.31 0.85
N ARG A 82 -1.39 3.00 0.59
CA ARG A 82 -2.26 3.51 1.65
C ARG A 82 -3.72 3.13 1.48
N TRP A 83 -4.46 3.12 2.59
CA TRP A 83 -5.90 2.93 2.57
C TRP A 83 -6.66 4.25 2.43
N GLU A 84 -6.61 5.11 3.44
CA GLU A 84 -7.28 6.42 3.43
C GLU A 84 -6.39 7.51 2.83
N ASN A 85 -6.98 8.36 1.99
CA ASN A 85 -6.31 9.55 1.47
C ASN A 85 -6.73 10.76 2.29
N ASP A 86 -5.82 11.31 3.09
CA ASP A 86 -6.06 12.49 3.92
C ASP A 86 -5.09 13.65 3.66
N ILE A 87 -4.25 13.51 2.64
CA ILE A 87 -3.46 14.60 2.08
C ILE A 87 -4.06 15.02 0.73
N GLU A 88 -4.27 16.32 0.55
CA GLU A 88 -4.80 16.88 -0.71
C GLU A 88 -3.71 16.89 -1.79
N GLU A 89 -2.48 17.23 -1.41
CA GLU A 89 -1.32 17.25 -2.29
C GLU A 89 -0.09 16.69 -1.54
N PRO A 90 0.80 15.95 -2.22
CA PRO A 90 2.07 15.56 -1.61
C PRO A 90 2.92 16.79 -1.28
N PRO A 91 3.80 16.72 -0.27
CA PRO A 91 4.74 17.80 0.03
C PRO A 91 5.53 18.25 -1.20
N ILE A 92 5.89 19.53 -1.26
CA ILE A 92 6.75 20.06 -2.31
C ILE A 92 8.15 19.45 -2.17
N GLY A 93 8.58 18.66 -3.15
CA GLY A 93 9.90 18.02 -3.18
C GLY A 93 9.85 16.59 -3.73
N GLU A 94 10.91 15.83 -3.50
CA GLU A 94 10.92 14.38 -3.75
C GLU A 94 10.00 13.69 -2.72
N PHE A 95 9.04 12.92 -3.22
CA PHE A 95 8.08 12.19 -2.39
C PHE A 95 7.75 10.83 -3.03
N PRO A 96 7.51 9.76 -2.26
CA PRO A 96 7.22 8.45 -2.82
C PRO A 96 5.94 8.44 -3.65
N TYR A 97 5.84 7.52 -4.60
CA TYR A 97 4.62 7.33 -5.37
C TYR A 97 3.50 6.78 -4.48
N ILE A 98 2.37 7.48 -4.44
CA ILE A 98 1.23 7.06 -3.62
C ILE A 98 0.31 6.13 -4.42
N ILE A 99 0.08 4.94 -3.89
CA ILE A 99 -0.84 3.95 -4.44
C ILE A 99 -2.05 3.80 -3.51
N SER A 100 -3.25 3.95 -4.06
CA SER A 100 -4.49 3.66 -3.32
C SER A 100 -4.80 2.17 -3.32
N LEU A 101 -4.59 1.50 -2.20
CA LEU A 101 -5.00 0.10 -2.04
C LEU A 101 -6.53 -0.04 -2.11
N LYS A 102 -7.24 0.92 -1.52
CA LYS A 102 -8.72 0.98 -1.49
C LYS A 102 -9.31 1.01 -2.89
N ASP A 103 -8.83 1.90 -3.76
CA ASP A 103 -9.35 2.02 -5.14
C ASP A 103 -9.05 0.76 -5.96
N GLU A 104 -7.85 0.19 -5.80
CA GLU A 104 -7.49 -1.05 -6.49
C GLU A 104 -8.36 -2.22 -6.03
N VAL A 105 -8.53 -2.44 -4.71
CA VAL A 105 -9.41 -3.49 -4.18
C VAL A 105 -10.85 -3.31 -4.66
N LEU A 106 -11.39 -2.10 -4.64
CA LEU A 106 -12.75 -1.81 -5.11
C LEU A 106 -12.91 -1.99 -6.63
N ARG A 107 -11.86 -1.73 -7.42
CA ARG A 107 -11.85 -2.04 -8.85
C ARG A 107 -11.94 -3.55 -9.07
N LEU A 108 -11.20 -4.35 -8.29
CA LEU A 108 -11.23 -5.81 -8.38
C LEU A 108 -12.60 -6.39 -8.00
N ALA A 109 -13.24 -5.84 -6.97
CA ALA A 109 -14.58 -6.24 -6.54
C ALA A 109 -15.64 -6.13 -7.64
N LYS A 110 -15.46 -5.20 -8.59
CA LYS A 110 -16.39 -4.96 -9.72
C LYS A 110 -16.13 -5.84 -10.93
N THR A 111 -15.01 -6.56 -10.96
CA THR A 111 -14.59 -7.42 -12.09
C THR A 111 -14.92 -8.90 -11.90
N LEU A 112 -15.64 -9.23 -10.81
CA LEU A 112 -16.10 -10.55 -10.44
C LEU A 112 -17.63 -10.60 -10.52
#